data_AF-A0A525JBG1-F1
#
_entry.id   AF-A0A525JBG1-F1
#
_cell.length_a   1.000
_cell.length_b   1.000
_cell.length_c   1.000
_cell.angle_alpha   90.00
_cell.angle_beta   90.00
_cell.angle_gamma   90.00
#
_symmetry.space_group_name_H-M   'P 1'
#
loop_
_entity.id
_entity.type
_entity.pdbx_description
1 polymer ?
#
loop_
_entity_poly.entity_id
_entity_poly.type
_entity_poly.pdbx_seq_one_letter_code
_entity_poly.pdbx_strand_id
1 'polypeptide(L)'
;MLVALLMGSVSLGLAPAASAAPAAPGAAPAAKPAAAKPAAAGPAKVGSPTTTDDIRCLLTMAVLGRDPQRQQAALIGVYFFAGRLAVRAPGMDLATAIKAEEAKMAPTELPAEAQRCGPMVEAAVHGLQAAFEAPAGAKPPAAPGAAAPPAAAPPAGTPPK
;
A
#
# COMPACT_ATOMS: atom_id res chain seq x y z
N MET A 1 0.93 29.07 -26.41
CA MET A 1 2.32 29.51 -26.58
C MET A 1 2.93 29.81 -25.21
N LEU A 2 3.34 28.80 -24.46
CA LEU A 2 4.24 28.96 -23.30
C LEU A 2 4.93 27.61 -22.98
N VAL A 3 5.41 26.95 -24.04
CA VAL A 3 6.24 25.74 -23.98
C VAL A 3 7.64 26.18 -24.41
N ALA A 4 8.42 26.72 -23.48
CA ALA A 4 9.85 26.93 -23.60
C ALA A 4 10.38 27.48 -22.27
N LEU A 5 11.58 27.05 -21.88
CA LEU A 5 12.35 27.43 -20.68
C LEU A 5 12.03 26.65 -19.41
N LEU A 6 12.65 25.48 -19.28
CA LEU A 6 13.58 25.19 -18.17
C LEU A 6 14.25 23.84 -18.42
N MET A 7 15.10 23.81 -19.46
CA MET A 7 16.20 22.84 -19.55
C MET A 7 17.31 23.28 -18.59
N GLY A 8 17.15 22.90 -17.32
CA GLY A 8 18.19 23.03 -16.30
C GLY A 8 18.93 21.72 -16.14
N SER A 9 20.08 21.61 -16.80
CA SER A 9 21.03 20.51 -16.68
C SER A 9 21.49 20.31 -15.23
N VAL A 10 21.21 19.16 -14.63
CA VAL A 10 21.88 18.72 -13.39
C VAL A 10 22.70 17.49 -13.71
N SER A 11 24.01 17.71 -13.75
CA SER A 11 25.04 16.73 -14.04
C SER A 11 25.21 15.69 -12.92
N LEU A 12 25.40 14.47 -13.40
CA LEU A 12 25.94 13.26 -12.79
C LEU A 12 26.84 13.45 -11.55
N GLY A 13 26.52 12.68 -10.51
CA GLY A 13 27.45 12.23 -9.48
C GLY A 13 27.16 10.78 -9.11
N LEU A 14 27.63 9.82 -9.92
CA LEU A 14 27.58 8.39 -9.63
C LEU A 14 28.81 8.01 -8.79
N ALA A 15 28.60 7.58 -7.54
CA ALA A 15 29.59 6.82 -6.77
C ALA A 15 29.22 5.32 -6.83
N PRO A 16 30.16 4.41 -7.15
CA PRO A 16 29.89 2.97 -7.10
C PRO A 16 30.00 2.46 -5.67
N ALA A 17 28.86 2.13 -5.04
CA ALA A 17 28.83 1.35 -3.81
C ALA A 17 28.88 -0.14 -4.15
N ALA A 18 30.05 -0.75 -3.93
CA ALA A 18 30.24 -2.19 -4.01
C ALA A 18 29.34 -2.90 -2.98
N SER A 19 28.42 -3.73 -3.46
CA SER A 19 27.55 -4.57 -2.63
C SER A 19 28.12 -5.99 -2.58
N ALA A 20 28.55 -6.41 -1.40
CA ALA A 20 28.95 -7.79 -1.12
C ALA A 20 27.71 -8.70 -1.12
N ALA A 21 27.77 -9.79 -1.89
CA ALA A 21 26.72 -10.80 -1.97
C ALA A 21 26.84 -11.80 -0.80
N PRO A 22 25.77 -12.09 -0.04
CA PRO A 22 25.76 -13.22 0.87
C PRO A 22 25.47 -14.53 0.12
N ALA A 23 26.23 -15.56 0.47
CA ALA A 23 26.07 -16.93 -0.01
C ALA A 23 24.77 -17.56 0.52
N ALA A 24 24.01 -18.20 -0.37
CA ALA A 24 22.77 -18.91 -0.05
C ALA A 24 23.04 -20.38 0.34
N PRO A 25 22.48 -20.90 1.43
CA PRO A 25 22.50 -22.33 1.73
C PRO A 25 21.27 -23.06 1.15
N GLY A 26 21.54 -24.22 0.51
CA GLY A 26 20.76 -25.45 0.60
C GLY A 26 19.32 -25.46 0.07
N ALA A 27 19.12 -25.94 -1.16
CA ALA A 27 17.83 -26.33 -1.70
C ALA A 27 17.32 -27.64 -1.06
N ALA A 28 16.20 -27.58 -0.34
CA ALA A 28 15.44 -28.74 0.12
C ALA A 28 14.37 -29.15 -0.93
N PRO A 29 14.00 -30.44 -1.03
CA PRO A 29 13.07 -30.94 -2.04
C PRO A 29 11.64 -30.44 -1.81
N ALA A 30 11.00 -30.04 -2.92
CA ALA A 30 9.67 -29.46 -2.97
C ALA A 30 8.57 -30.50 -2.62
N ALA A 31 7.87 -30.27 -1.50
CA ALA A 31 6.63 -30.97 -1.18
C ALA A 31 5.47 -30.42 -2.02
N LYS A 32 4.66 -31.31 -2.60
CA LYS A 32 3.43 -30.95 -3.34
C LYS A 32 2.45 -30.21 -2.40
N PRO A 33 2.01 -28.99 -2.73
CA PRO A 33 1.01 -28.29 -1.90
C PRO A 33 -0.33 -29.01 -2.01
N ALA A 34 -0.82 -29.53 -0.88
CA ALA A 34 -2.18 -30.03 -0.77
C ALA A 34 -3.16 -28.85 -0.92
N ALA A 35 -4.18 -29.02 -1.75
CA ALA A 35 -5.23 -28.03 -1.98
C ALA A 35 -6.02 -27.79 -0.70
N ALA A 36 -5.66 -26.73 0.05
CA ALA A 36 -6.42 -26.28 1.19
C ALA A 36 -7.72 -25.60 0.69
N LYS A 37 -8.87 -26.06 1.20
CA LYS A 37 -10.15 -25.36 1.02
C LYS A 37 -10.03 -23.94 1.59
N PRO A 38 -10.48 -22.89 0.88
CA PRO A 38 -10.48 -21.54 1.41
C PRO A 38 -11.38 -21.51 2.65
N ALA A 39 -10.80 -21.20 3.80
CA ALA A 39 -11.56 -20.89 5.01
C ALA A 39 -12.32 -19.59 4.76
N ALA A 40 -13.63 -19.59 5.00
CA ALA A 40 -14.44 -18.38 4.94
C ALA A 40 -13.89 -17.37 5.95
N ALA A 41 -13.32 -16.27 5.47
CA ALA A 41 -12.89 -15.17 6.31
C ALA A 41 -14.15 -14.56 6.96
N GLY A 42 -14.28 -14.70 8.27
CA GLY A 42 -15.34 -14.03 9.02
C GLY A 42 -15.26 -12.50 8.89
N PRO A 43 -16.35 -11.79 9.20
CA PRO A 43 -16.38 -10.32 9.11
C PRO A 43 -15.24 -9.73 9.94
N ALA A 44 -14.45 -8.84 9.33
CA ALA A 44 -13.38 -8.15 10.03
C ALA A 44 -13.97 -7.33 11.18
N LYS A 45 -13.39 -7.45 12.37
CA LYS A 45 -13.81 -6.66 13.53
C LYS A 45 -13.56 -5.18 13.23
N VAL A 46 -14.60 -4.37 13.41
CA VAL A 46 -14.50 -2.91 13.44
C VAL A 46 -13.43 -2.51 14.46
N GLY A 47 -12.45 -1.72 14.04
CA GLY A 47 -11.31 -1.32 14.88
C GLY A 47 -10.02 -2.12 14.67
N SER A 48 -9.90 -2.88 13.58
CA SER A 48 -8.62 -3.47 13.21
C SER A 48 -7.56 -2.38 12.93
N PRO A 49 -6.28 -2.59 13.28
CA PRO A 49 -5.22 -1.60 13.04
C PRO A 49 -5.16 -1.18 11.57
N THR A 50 -5.41 -2.13 10.67
CA THR A 50 -5.43 -1.92 9.24
C THR A 50 -6.57 -0.99 8.78
N THR A 51 -7.74 -1.07 9.41
CA THR A 51 -8.86 -0.16 9.12
C THR A 51 -8.52 1.27 9.56
N THR A 52 -7.92 1.42 10.75
CA THR A 52 -7.47 2.73 11.25
C THR A 52 -6.45 3.36 10.32
N ASP A 53 -5.51 2.57 9.82
CA ASP A 53 -4.51 3.01 8.85
C ASP A 53 -5.13 3.52 7.54
N ASP A 54 -6.09 2.77 6.99
CA ASP A 54 -6.79 3.18 5.77
C ASP A 54 -7.58 4.50 5.99
N ILE A 55 -8.14 4.74 7.19
CA ILE A 55 -8.82 6.01 7.56
C ILE A 55 -7.81 7.18 7.62
N ARG A 56 -6.65 7.00 8.25
CA ARG A 56 -5.60 8.03 8.31
C ARG A 56 -5.08 8.40 6.92
N CYS A 57 -4.91 7.39 6.07
CA CYS A 57 -4.55 7.61 4.68
C CYS A 57 -5.62 8.39 3.92
N LEU A 58 -6.90 8.07 4.12
CA LEU A 58 -8.02 8.82 3.53
C LEU A 58 -8.01 10.28 3.98
N LEU A 59 -7.86 10.54 5.28
CA LEU A 59 -7.77 11.89 5.85
C LEU A 59 -6.59 12.68 5.27
N THR A 60 -5.42 12.05 5.19
CA THR A 60 -4.22 12.67 4.64
C THR A 60 -4.42 13.08 3.18
N MET A 61 -5.00 12.20 2.36
CA MET A 61 -5.30 12.52 0.96
C MET A 61 -6.35 13.62 0.85
N ALA A 62 -7.37 13.64 1.71
CA ALA A 62 -8.36 14.72 1.73
C ALA A 62 -7.73 16.08 2.06
N VAL A 63 -6.75 16.14 2.97
CA VAL A 63 -6.02 17.37 3.28
C VAL A 63 -5.10 17.79 2.13
N LEU A 64 -4.36 16.85 1.54
CA LEU A 64 -3.52 17.12 0.36
C LEU A 64 -4.34 17.63 -0.83
N GLY A 65 -5.60 17.21 -0.94
CA GLY A 65 -6.54 17.65 -1.98
C GLY A 65 -6.86 19.15 -1.95
N ARG A 66 -6.52 19.86 -0.87
CA ARG A 66 -6.66 21.32 -0.76
C ARG A 66 -5.58 22.07 -1.53
N ASP A 67 -4.46 21.42 -1.84
CA ASP A 67 -3.37 21.99 -2.63
C ASP A 67 -3.65 21.77 -4.12
N PRO A 68 -3.79 22.83 -4.94
CA PRO A 68 -4.12 22.69 -6.36
C PRO A 68 -3.06 21.89 -7.14
N GLN A 69 -1.80 21.89 -6.72
CA GLN A 69 -0.75 21.11 -7.39
C GLN A 69 -0.88 19.60 -7.15
N ARG A 70 -1.53 19.20 -6.05
CA ARG A 70 -1.67 17.80 -5.62
C ARG A 70 -3.10 17.29 -5.70
N GLN A 71 -4.06 18.15 -6.02
CA GLN A 71 -5.48 17.87 -5.98
C GLN A 71 -5.88 16.61 -6.75
N GLN A 72 -5.39 16.44 -7.98
CA GLN A 72 -5.74 15.28 -8.80
C GLN A 72 -5.26 13.96 -8.19
N ALA A 73 -3.99 13.89 -7.77
CA ALA A 73 -3.42 12.71 -7.14
C ALA A 73 -4.10 12.39 -5.80
N ALA A 74 -4.36 13.44 -5.00
CA ALA A 74 -5.07 13.34 -3.74
C ALA A 74 -6.50 12.79 -3.90
N LEU A 75 -7.26 13.26 -4.90
CA LEU A 75 -8.60 12.75 -5.19
C LEU A 75 -8.59 11.25 -5.52
N ILE A 76 -7.63 10.80 -6.33
CA ILE A 76 -7.45 9.36 -6.61
C ILE A 76 -7.19 8.60 -5.31
N GLY A 77 -6.33 9.14 -4.43
CA GLY A 77 -6.06 8.58 -3.12
C GLY A 77 -7.31 8.46 -2.24
N VAL A 78 -8.16 9.50 -2.20
CA VAL A 78 -9.43 9.48 -1.45
C VAL A 78 -10.32 8.33 -1.92
N TYR A 79 -10.54 8.20 -3.24
CA TYR A 79 -11.37 7.12 -3.77
C TYR A 79 -10.77 5.73 -3.52
N PHE A 80 -9.45 5.59 -3.63
CA PHE A 80 -8.75 4.34 -3.36
C PHE A 80 -8.95 3.86 -1.91
N PHE A 81 -8.72 4.71 -0.92
CA PHE A 81 -8.87 4.33 0.48
C PHE A 81 -10.34 4.17 0.89
N ALA A 82 -11.24 4.99 0.35
CA ALA A 82 -12.69 4.81 0.56
C ALA A 82 -13.18 3.44 0.04
N GLY A 83 -12.73 3.03 -1.16
CA GLY A 83 -13.06 1.72 -1.72
C GLY A 83 -12.50 0.56 -0.89
N ARG A 84 -11.26 0.68 -0.41
CA ARG A 84 -10.66 -0.32 0.49
C ARG A 84 -11.44 -0.46 1.80
N LEU A 85 -11.86 0.65 2.40
CA LEU A 85 -12.65 0.65 3.62
C LEU A 85 -14.02 0.01 3.40
N ALA A 86 -14.70 0.32 2.29
CA ALA A 86 -16.00 -0.27 1.96
C ALA A 86 -15.95 -1.81 1.86
N VAL A 87 -14.85 -2.36 1.33
CA VAL A 87 -14.66 -3.82 1.22
C VAL A 87 -14.23 -4.44 2.56
N ARG A 88 -13.34 -3.79 3.30
CA ARG A 88 -12.77 -4.34 4.54
C ARG A 88 -13.70 -4.23 5.74
N ALA A 89 -14.52 -3.20 5.79
CA ALA A 89 -15.43 -2.91 6.90
C ALA A 89 -16.83 -2.58 6.37
N PRO A 90 -17.53 -3.56 5.77
CA PRO A 90 -18.88 -3.33 5.27
C PRO A 90 -19.82 -2.93 6.41
N GLY A 91 -20.64 -1.92 6.17
CA GLY A 91 -21.58 -1.38 7.17
C GLY A 91 -20.95 -0.47 8.24
N MET A 92 -19.66 -0.15 8.14
CA MET A 92 -19.05 0.88 8.99
C MET A 92 -19.66 2.24 8.72
N ASP A 93 -19.97 2.98 9.79
CA ASP A 93 -20.26 4.41 9.71
C ASP A 93 -18.95 5.19 9.48
N LEU A 94 -18.60 5.34 8.21
CA LEU A 94 -17.36 5.99 7.78
C LEU A 94 -17.28 7.44 8.27
N ALA A 95 -18.39 8.17 8.30
CA ALA A 95 -18.39 9.56 8.73
C ALA A 95 -18.03 9.69 10.21
N THR A 96 -18.58 8.84 11.06
CA THR A 96 -18.23 8.79 12.49
C THR A 96 -16.78 8.33 12.69
N ALA A 97 -16.33 7.32 11.94
CA ALA A 97 -14.96 6.83 12.03
C ALA A 97 -13.91 7.88 11.61
N ILE A 98 -14.17 8.63 10.52
CA ILE A 98 -13.33 9.73 10.06
C ILE A 98 -13.23 10.81 11.14
N LYS A 99 -14.36 11.28 11.69
CA LYS A 99 -14.35 12.30 12.76
C LYS A 99 -13.57 11.84 14.00
N ALA A 100 -13.74 10.58 14.38
CA ALA A 100 -13.05 10.02 15.54
C ALA A 100 -11.53 9.96 15.33
N GLU A 101 -11.06 9.70 14.10
CA GLU A 101 -9.62 9.64 13.81
C GLU A 101 -9.02 11.02 13.52
N GLU A 102 -9.77 11.92 12.88
CA GLU A 102 -9.40 13.32 12.67
C GLU A 102 -9.09 14.01 14.00
N ALA A 103 -9.89 13.75 15.04
CA ALA A 103 -9.67 14.30 16.38
C ALA A 103 -8.38 13.81 17.05
N LYS A 104 -7.78 12.72 16.56
CA LYS A 104 -6.53 12.14 17.09
C LYS A 104 -5.31 12.53 16.28
N MET A 105 -5.49 12.87 14.99
CA MET A 105 -4.39 13.19 14.10
C MET A 105 -3.93 14.63 14.29
N ALA A 106 -2.64 14.80 14.60
CA ALA A 106 -2.02 16.12 14.59
C ALA A 106 -1.66 16.52 13.14
N PRO A 107 -1.74 17.82 12.78
CA PRO A 107 -1.31 18.29 11.46
C PRO A 107 0.16 17.95 11.14
N THR A 108 1.00 17.82 12.17
CA THR A 108 2.41 17.43 12.05
C THR A 108 2.62 15.97 11.63
N GLU A 109 1.60 15.11 11.74
CA GLU A 109 1.67 13.71 11.32
C GLU A 109 1.35 13.51 9.83
N LEU A 110 0.69 14.49 9.20
CA LEU A 110 0.27 14.41 7.80
C LEU A 110 1.43 14.15 6.81
N PRO A 111 2.63 14.75 6.94
CA PRO A 111 3.73 14.45 6.04
C PRO A 111 4.19 12.99 6.12
N ALA A 112 4.22 12.42 7.33
CA ALA A 112 4.61 11.03 7.54
C ALA A 112 3.56 10.07 6.98
N GLU A 113 2.27 10.35 7.21
CA GLU A 113 1.19 9.56 6.61
C GLU A 113 1.19 9.72 5.07
N ALA A 114 1.50 10.89 4.52
CA ALA A 114 1.57 11.08 3.07
C ALA A 114 2.66 10.20 2.44
N GLN A 115 3.84 10.14 3.08
CA GLN A 115 4.95 9.27 2.66
C GLN A 115 4.58 7.78 2.74
N ARG A 116 3.80 7.40 3.75
CA ARG A 116 3.34 6.01 3.94
C ARG A 116 2.26 5.61 2.94
N CYS A 117 1.28 6.48 2.72
CA CYS A 117 0.08 6.19 1.93
C CYS A 117 0.28 6.41 0.43
N GLY A 118 1.18 7.32 0.02
CA GLY A 118 1.47 7.64 -1.37
C GLY A 118 1.82 6.42 -2.24
N PRO A 119 2.83 5.61 -1.86
CA PRO A 119 3.22 4.43 -2.63
C PRO A 119 2.09 3.40 -2.79
N MET A 120 1.14 3.34 -1.85
CA MET A 120 -0.02 2.44 -1.95
C MET A 120 -0.97 2.88 -3.08
N VAL A 121 -1.20 4.19 -3.21
CA VAL A 121 -2.03 4.76 -4.27
C VAL A 121 -1.33 4.62 -5.62
N GLU A 122 -0.04 4.95 -5.68
CA GLU A 122 0.79 4.81 -6.89
C GLU A 122 0.78 3.37 -7.40
N ALA A 123 1.02 2.38 -6.52
CA ALA A 123 0.97 0.97 -6.88
C ALA A 123 -0.40 0.55 -7.42
N ALA A 124 -1.49 1.08 -6.86
CA ALA A 124 -2.84 0.79 -7.33
C ALA A 124 -3.11 1.41 -8.71
N VAL A 125 -2.66 2.64 -8.95
CA VAL A 125 -2.76 3.31 -10.26
C VAL A 125 -1.97 2.55 -11.32
N HIS A 126 -0.72 2.18 -11.03
CA HIS A 126 0.09 1.37 -11.94
C HIS A 126 -0.54 0.01 -12.23
N GLY A 127 -1.08 -0.66 -11.22
CA GLY A 127 -1.80 -1.92 -11.42
C GLY A 127 -3.03 -1.76 -12.31
N LEU A 128 -3.77 -0.66 -12.16
CA LEU A 128 -4.93 -0.34 -12.99
C LEU A 128 -4.53 -0.02 -14.43
N GLN A 129 -3.47 0.77 -14.64
CA GLN A 129 -2.92 1.07 -15.97
C GLN A 129 -2.50 -0.22 -16.68
N ALA A 130 -1.74 -1.07 -15.99
CA ALA A 130 -1.32 -2.36 -16.53
C ALA A 130 -2.52 -3.27 -16.91
N ALA A 131 -3.63 -3.20 -16.16
CA ALA A 131 -4.84 -3.95 -16.49
C ALA A 131 -5.54 -3.44 -17.75
N PHE A 132 -5.45 -2.15 -18.07
CA PHE A 132 -6.00 -1.58 -19.31
C PHE A 132 -5.10 -1.82 -20.52
N GLU A 133 -3.79 -1.89 -20.33
CA GLU A 133 -2.82 -2.18 -21.39
C GLU A 133 -2.74 -3.68 -21.73
N ALA A 134 -3.24 -4.54 -20.84
CA ALA A 134 -3.20 -5.98 -21.04
C ALA A 134 -4.10 -6.42 -22.22
N PRO A 135 -3.59 -7.27 -23.14
CA PRO A 135 -4.39 -7.78 -24.24
C PRO A 135 -5.57 -8.61 -23.71
N ALA A 136 -6.70 -8.57 -24.43
CA ALA A 136 -7.89 -9.34 -24.07
C ALA A 136 -7.54 -10.83 -23.87
N GLY A 137 -7.84 -11.37 -22.68
CA GLY A 137 -7.53 -12.74 -22.29
C GLY A 137 -6.22 -12.93 -21.53
N ALA A 138 -5.42 -11.88 -21.32
CA ALA A 138 -4.31 -11.92 -20.39
C ALA A 138 -4.81 -12.16 -18.95
N LYS A 139 -4.14 -13.05 -18.22
CA LYS A 139 -4.42 -13.28 -16.80
C LYS A 139 -4.19 -11.96 -16.04
N PRO A 140 -5.13 -11.49 -15.21
CA PRO A 140 -4.94 -10.28 -14.43
C PRO A 140 -3.63 -10.35 -13.64
N PRO A 141 -2.83 -9.27 -13.61
CA PRO A 141 -1.66 -9.22 -12.75
C PRO A 141 -2.11 -9.47 -11.31
N ALA A 142 -1.28 -10.19 -10.55
CA ALA A 142 -1.57 -10.43 -9.13
C ALA A 142 -1.79 -9.08 -8.43
N ALA A 143 -2.89 -8.97 -7.67
CA ALA A 143 -3.31 -7.71 -7.06
C ALA A 143 -2.16 -7.09 -6.24
N PRO A 144 -1.80 -5.81 -6.46
CA PRO A 144 -0.80 -5.12 -5.65
C PRO A 144 -1.33 -5.03 -4.21
N GLY A 145 -0.78 -5.84 -3.31
CA GLY A 145 -1.24 -5.93 -1.92
C GLY A 145 -1.57 -7.34 -1.42
N ALA A 146 -1.63 -8.33 -2.31
CA ALA A 146 -1.44 -9.71 -1.90
C ALA A 146 0.06 -9.98 -1.70
N ALA A 147 0.69 -9.23 -0.80
CA ALA A 147 1.96 -9.70 -0.23
C ALA A 147 1.67 -11.10 0.31
N ALA A 148 2.49 -12.08 -0.08
CA ALA A 148 2.42 -13.41 0.52
C ALA A 148 2.34 -13.22 2.04
N PRO A 149 1.44 -13.94 2.75
CA PRO A 149 1.37 -13.82 4.20
C PRO A 149 2.79 -13.93 4.75
N PRO A 150 3.22 -13.03 5.65
CA PRO A 150 4.57 -13.07 6.18
C PRO A 150 4.86 -14.49 6.61
N ALA A 151 5.93 -15.08 6.08
CA ALA A 151 6.32 -16.45 6.41
C ALA A 151 6.29 -16.56 7.93
N ALA A 152 5.48 -17.51 8.44
CA ALA A 152 5.27 -17.69 9.87
C ALA A 152 6.63 -17.65 10.58
N ALA A 153 6.76 -16.76 11.57
CA ALA A 153 8.00 -16.63 12.31
C ALA A 153 8.43 -18.02 12.83
N PRO A 154 9.72 -18.39 12.72
CA PRO A 154 10.19 -19.68 13.22
C PRO A 154 9.86 -19.81 14.70
N PRO A 155 9.45 -21.00 15.18
CA PRO A 155 9.13 -21.21 16.59
C PRO A 155 10.35 -20.85 17.44
N ALA A 156 10.13 -19.99 18.44
CA ALA A 156 11.18 -19.63 19.40
C ALA A 156 11.72 -20.89 20.06
N GLY A 157 13.01 -21.18 19.85
CA GLY A 157 13.69 -22.29 20.49
C GLY A 157 13.61 -22.18 22.01
N THR A 158 13.34 -23.30 22.66
CA THR A 158 13.31 -23.39 24.13
C THR A 158 14.68 -23.07 24.72
N PRO A 159 14.75 -22.31 25.83
CA PRO A 159 16.01 -22.00 26.50
C PRO A 159 16.68 -23.27 27.06
N PRO A 160 18.02 -23.35 27.03
CA PRO A 160 18.76 -24.45 27.67
C PRO A 160 18.65 -24.38 29.19
N LYS A 161 18.65 -25.57 29.83
CA LYS A 161 18.60 -25.77 31.29
C LYS A 161 19.91 -25.43 31.98
#